data_AF-A0A0S3U8E7-F1
#
_entry.id   AF-A0A0S3U8E7-F1
#
_cell.length_a   1.000
_cell.length_b   1.000
_cell.length_c   1.000
_cell.angle_alpha   90.00
_cell.angle_beta   90.00
_cell.angle_gamma   90.00
#
_symmetry.space_group_name_H-M   'P 1'
#
loop_
_entity.id
_entity.type
_entity.pdbx_description
1 polymer ?
#
loop_
_entity_poly.entity_id
_entity_poly.type
_entity_poly.pdbx_seq_one_letter_code
_entity_poly.pdbx_strand_id
1 'polypeptide(L)'
;MDTLSILLERETNGFRASVLGLPDCQASGSTREEALAKVQAVLNDRLQSAEIITIPHHSSSLANLTGIFKDDPQWDEFQAAIASYREITDAELAAEYDREADRATNQENSAA
;
A
#
# COMPACT_ATOMS: atom_id res chain seq x y z
N MET A 1 16.92 -12.44 8.09
CA MET A 1 17.10 -12.35 6.62
C MET A 1 15.96 -11.48 6.16
N ASP A 2 16.27 -10.25 5.81
CA ASP A 2 15.26 -9.25 5.51
C ASP A 2 14.85 -9.38 4.05
N THR A 3 13.57 -9.17 3.77
CA THR A 3 12.99 -9.31 2.43
C THR A 3 12.63 -7.94 1.88
N LEU A 4 12.95 -7.71 0.61
CA LEU A 4 12.65 -6.47 -0.08
C LEU A 4 11.68 -6.74 -1.23
N SER A 5 10.66 -5.89 -1.35
CA SER A 5 9.71 -5.95 -2.46
C SER A 5 10.35 -5.38 -3.73
N ILE A 6 10.20 -6.12 -4.82
CA ILE A 6 10.69 -5.78 -6.15
C ILE A 6 9.54 -5.76 -7.14
N LEU A 7 9.57 -4.82 -8.07
CA LEU A 7 8.71 -4.83 -9.24
C LEU A 7 9.39 -5.71 -10.30
N LEU A 8 8.67 -6.71 -10.80
CA LEU A 8 9.13 -7.56 -11.90
C LEU A 8 8.18 -7.39 -13.09
N GLU A 9 8.72 -6.90 -14.20
CA GLU A 9 7.98 -6.64 -15.43
C GLU A 9 8.44 -7.58 -16.54
N ARG A 10 7.51 -8.00 -17.38
CA ARG A 10 7.81 -8.75 -18.60
C ARG A 10 8.05 -7.78 -19.75
N GLU A 11 9.17 -7.92 -20.42
CA GLU A 11 9.54 -7.13 -21.60
C GLU A 11 9.48 -7.97 -22.88
N THR A 12 9.59 -7.33 -24.05
CA THR A 12 9.58 -8.00 -25.35
C THR A 12 10.61 -9.13 -25.44
N ASN A 13 11.78 -8.94 -24.81
CA ASN A 13 12.91 -9.88 -24.89
C ASN A 13 13.35 -10.42 -23.51
N GLY A 14 12.46 -10.45 -22.52
CA GLY A 14 12.80 -11.01 -21.20
C GLY A 14 12.03 -10.38 -20.05
N PHE A 15 12.74 -10.08 -18.98
CA PHE A 15 12.21 -9.52 -17.74
C PHE A 15 13.09 -8.38 -17.25
N ARG A 16 12.45 -7.37 -16.65
CA ARG A 16 13.11 -6.31 -15.89
C ARG A 16 12.69 -6.41 -14.43
N ALA A 17 13.67 -6.43 -13.54
CA ALA A 17 13.45 -6.38 -12.10
C ALA A 17 13.96 -5.04 -11.55
N SER A 18 13.16 -4.38 -10.72
CA SER A 18 13.42 -3.05 -10.19
C SER A 18 13.15 -3.02 -8.68
N VAL A 19 14.06 -2.43 -7.91
CA VAL A 19 13.89 -2.24 -6.46
C VAL A 19 13.01 -1.03 -6.21
N LEU A 20 11.93 -1.21 -5.44
CA LEU A 20 11.03 -0.12 -5.09
C LEU A 20 11.75 0.93 -4.24
N GLY A 21 11.61 2.21 -4.61
CA GLY A 21 12.27 3.33 -3.93
C GLY A 21 13.75 3.55 -4.31
N LEU A 22 14.35 2.67 -5.12
CA LEU A 22 15.72 2.80 -5.62
C LEU A 22 15.74 2.68 -7.16
N PRO A 23 15.40 3.74 -7.91
CA PRO A 23 15.22 3.67 -9.36
C PRO A 23 16.49 3.23 -10.11
N ASP A 24 17.68 3.48 -9.56
CA ASP A 24 18.94 3.03 -10.17
C ASP A 24 19.24 1.54 -9.92
N CYS A 25 18.51 0.90 -9.00
CA CYS A 25 18.64 -0.53 -8.71
C CYS A 25 17.66 -1.33 -9.56
N GLN A 26 18.00 -1.50 -10.83
CA GLN A 26 17.22 -2.29 -11.78
C GLN A 26 18.13 -3.14 -12.67
N ALA A 27 17.62 -4.27 -13.14
CA ALA A 27 18.35 -5.14 -14.06
C ALA A 27 17.42 -5.93 -14.96
N SER A 28 17.88 -6.21 -16.19
CA SER A 28 17.18 -7.06 -17.15
C SER A 28 17.84 -8.43 -17.31
N GLY A 29 17.01 -9.45 -17.49
CA GLY A 29 17.41 -10.83 -17.77
C GLY A 29 16.51 -11.46 -18.82
N SER A 30 17.03 -12.43 -19.55
CA SER A 30 16.28 -13.21 -20.54
C SER A 30 15.27 -14.13 -19.86
N THR A 31 15.54 -14.50 -18.60
CA THR A 31 14.62 -15.25 -17.73
C THR A 31 14.29 -14.46 -16.48
N ARG A 32 13.22 -14.89 -15.79
CA ARG A 32 12.82 -14.34 -14.50
C ARG A 32 13.96 -14.46 -13.49
N GLU A 33 14.56 -15.65 -13.38
CA GLU A 33 15.62 -15.96 -12.43
C GLU A 33 16.87 -15.13 -12.70
N GLU A 34 17.21 -14.90 -13.97
CA GLU A 34 18.34 -14.07 -14.37
C GLU A 34 18.13 -12.61 -13.98
N ALA A 35 16.95 -12.04 -14.23
CA ALA A 35 16.63 -10.67 -13.83
C ALA A 35 16.70 -10.49 -12.31
N LEU A 36 16.20 -11.48 -11.55
CA LEU A 36 16.24 -11.50 -10.09
C LEU A 36 17.67 -11.58 -9.54
N ALA A 37 18.50 -12.48 -10.09
CA ALA A 37 19.90 -12.60 -9.66
C ALA A 37 20.68 -11.31 -9.96
N LYS A 38 20.46 -10.69 -11.11
CA LYS A 38 21.13 -9.44 -11.49
C LYS A 38 20.70 -8.26 -10.62
N VAL A 39 19.41 -8.08 -10.35
CA VAL A 39 18.96 -6.97 -9.49
C VAL A 39 19.46 -7.15 -8.05
N GLN A 40 19.58 -8.39 -7.57
CA GLN A 40 20.19 -8.68 -6.27
C GLN A 40 21.67 -8.29 -6.24
N ALA A 41 22.43 -8.58 -7.31
CA ALA A 41 23.82 -8.16 -7.42
C ALA A 41 23.96 -6.63 -7.43
N VAL A 42 23.14 -5.93 -8.21
CA VAL A 42 23.12 -4.46 -8.28
C VAL A 42 22.78 -3.85 -6.92
N LEU A 43 21.78 -4.40 -6.21
CA LEU A 43 21.41 -3.95 -4.89
C LEU A 43 22.55 -4.15 -3.88
N ASN A 44 23.18 -5.32 -3.87
CA ASN A 44 24.28 -5.62 -2.96
C ASN A 44 25.48 -4.68 -3.21
N ASP A 45 25.84 -4.43 -4.46
CA ASP A 45 26.93 -3.52 -4.82
C ASP A 45 26.66 -2.09 -4.35
N ARG A 46 25.44 -1.57 -4.57
CA ARG A 46 25.04 -0.25 -4.06
C ARG A 46 25.11 -0.19 -2.54
N LEU A 47 24.61 -1.20 -1.84
CA LEU A 47 24.59 -1.23 -0.38
C LEU A 47 25.97 -1.40 0.26
N GLN A 48 27.02 -1.78 -0.49
CA GLN A 48 28.40 -1.75 0.02
C GLN A 48 28.92 -0.33 0.27
N SER A 49 28.39 0.66 -0.44
CA SER A 49 28.86 2.05 -0.39
C SER A 49 27.78 3.06 0.02
N ALA A 50 26.53 2.61 0.17
CA ALA A 50 25.40 3.45 0.54
C ALA A 50 24.99 3.26 1.99
N GLU A 51 24.62 4.36 2.64
CA GLU A 51 24.03 4.39 3.97
C GLU A 51 22.64 5.02 3.90
N ILE A 52 21.66 4.44 4.59
CA ILE A 52 20.35 5.06 4.77
C ILE A 52 20.47 6.05 5.92
N ILE A 53 20.43 7.34 5.60
CA ILE A 53 20.47 8.41 6.60
C ILE A 53 19.12 9.10 6.72
N THR A 54 18.76 9.47 7.95
CA THR A 54 17.59 10.30 8.24
C THR A 54 18.05 11.73 8.44
N ILE A 55 17.51 12.66 7.65
CA ILE A 55 17.79 14.09 7.81
C ILE A 55 16.58 14.81 8.43
N PRO A 56 16.77 15.90 9.19
CA PRO A 56 15.68 16.73 9.68
C PRO A 56 14.88 17.27 8.50
N HIS A 57 13.58 16.94 8.43
CA HIS A 57 12.66 17.55 7.49
C HIS A 57 11.83 18.60 8.25
N HIS A 58 11.91 19.85 7.81
CA HIS A 58 10.96 20.87 8.23
C HIS A 58 9.63 20.60 7.54
N SER A 59 8.84 19.65 8.07
CA SER A 59 7.44 19.58 7.70
C SER A 59 6.77 20.87 8.14
N SER A 60 5.96 21.48 7.28
CA SER A 60 4.98 22.46 7.73
C SER A 60 4.21 21.80 8.88
N SER A 61 4.35 22.35 10.09
CA SER A 61 3.76 21.76 11.29
C SER A 61 2.29 21.45 11.03
N LEU A 62 1.81 20.29 11.51
CA LEU A 62 0.37 20.02 11.55
C LEU A 62 -0.40 21.12 12.30
N ALA A 63 0.28 21.95 13.09
CA ALA A 63 -0.26 23.19 13.64
C ALA A 63 -0.88 24.11 12.56
N ASN A 64 -0.29 24.17 11.36
CA ASN A 64 -0.82 24.98 10.26
C ASN A 64 -2.13 24.42 9.67
N LEU A 65 -2.49 23.18 9.99
CA LEU A 65 -3.76 22.56 9.61
C LEU A 65 -4.84 22.73 10.68
N THR A 66 -4.52 23.31 11.83
CA THR A 66 -5.48 23.48 12.93
C THR A 66 -6.50 24.56 12.54
N GLY A 67 -7.77 24.18 12.46
CA GLY A 67 -8.87 25.11 12.21
C GLY A 67 -9.00 25.59 10.77
N ILE A 68 -8.38 24.91 9.79
CA ILE A 68 -8.45 25.32 8.37
C ILE A 68 -9.88 25.39 7.81
N PHE A 69 -10.83 24.67 8.41
CA PHE A 69 -12.25 24.67 8.03
C PHE A 69 -13.15 25.49 8.96
N LYS A 70 -12.58 26.24 9.91
CA LYS A 70 -13.36 26.94 10.94
C LYS A 70 -14.40 27.89 10.36
N ASP A 71 -14.02 28.61 9.31
CA ASP A 71 -14.87 29.63 8.66
C ASP A 71 -15.36 29.14 7.28
N ASP A 72 -15.30 27.84 7.01
CA ASP A 72 -15.80 27.26 5.77
C ASP A 72 -17.34 27.25 5.77
N PRO A 73 -18.00 28.00 4.86
CA PRO A 73 -19.46 28.08 4.84
C PRO A 73 -20.14 26.76 4.46
N GLN A 74 -19.39 25.79 3.92
CA GLN A 74 -19.89 24.47 3.55
C GLN A 74 -19.63 23.40 4.61
N TRP A 75 -19.04 23.78 5.76
CA TRP A 75 -18.62 22.82 6.78
C TRP A 75 -19.78 21.94 7.29
N ASP A 76 -20.94 22.54 7.55
CA ASP A 76 -22.09 21.80 8.07
C ASP A 76 -22.66 20.82 7.04
N GLU A 77 -22.70 21.21 5.75
CA GLU A 77 -23.12 20.33 4.65
C GLU A 77 -22.16 19.16 4.49
N PHE A 78 -20.85 19.43 4.55
CA PHE A 78 -19.82 18.41 4.51
C PHE A 78 -19.96 17.42 5.68
N GLN A 79 -20.15 17.90 6.92
CA GLN A 79 -20.35 17.04 8.08
C GLN A 79 -21.59 16.14 7.91
N ALA A 80 -22.70 16.69 7.42
CA ALA A 80 -23.91 15.92 7.15
C ALA A 80 -23.69 14.83 6.10
N ALA A 81 -23.00 15.16 5.00
CA ALA A 81 -22.67 14.21 3.95
C ALA A 81 -21.77 13.08 4.46
N ILE A 82 -20.76 13.40 5.26
CA ILE A 82 -19.87 12.41 5.87
C ILE A 82 -20.61 11.51 6.87
N ALA A 83 -21.51 12.07 7.68
CA ALA A 83 -22.33 11.29 8.61
C ALA A 83 -23.21 10.28 7.84
N SER A 84 -23.92 10.73 6.81
CA SER A 84 -24.75 9.85 5.97
C SER A 84 -23.93 8.76 5.29
N TYR A 85 -22.76 9.12 4.74
CA TYR A 85 -21.85 8.14 4.14
C TYR A 85 -21.41 7.07 5.14
N ARG A 86 -21.08 7.46 6.38
CA ARG A 86 -20.69 6.52 7.44
C ARG A 86 -21.82 5.59 7.85
N GLU A 87 -23.03 6.11 8.04
CA GLU A 87 -24.19 5.29 8.38
C GLU A 87 -24.46 4.20 7.33
N ILE A 88 -24.40 4.56 6.05
CA ILE A 88 -24.58 3.59 4.95
C ILE A 88 -23.46 2.55 4.97
N THR A 89 -22.20 3.00 5.04
CA THR A 89 -21.04 2.12 5.01
C THR A 89 -21.04 1.14 6.19
N ASP A 90 -21.35 1.62 7.39
CA ASP A 90 -21.40 0.81 8.60
C ASP A 90 -22.55 -0.22 8.54
N ALA A 91 -23.71 0.17 7.99
CA ALA A 91 -24.85 -0.73 7.80
C ALA A 91 -24.56 -1.83 6.76
N GLU A 92 -23.91 -1.48 5.64
CA GLU A 92 -23.50 -2.44 4.61
C GLU A 92 -22.52 -3.47 5.17
N LEU A 93 -21.53 -3.00 5.94
CA LEU A 93 -20.54 -3.86 6.58
C LEU A 93 -21.17 -4.78 7.63
N ALA A 94 -22.08 -4.27 8.48
CA ALA A 94 -22.80 -5.08 9.45
C ALA A 94 -23.63 -6.19 8.75
N ALA A 95 -24.34 -5.84 7.68
CA ALA A 95 -25.13 -6.80 6.91
C ALA A 95 -24.26 -7.85 6.20
N GLU A 96 -23.02 -7.54 5.87
CA GLU A 96 -22.06 -8.52 5.34
C GLU A 96 -21.61 -9.51 6.43
N TYR A 97 -21.26 -9.02 7.62
CA TYR A 97 -20.91 -9.89 8.75
C TYR A 97 -22.04 -10.85 9.14
N ASP A 98 -23.29 -10.38 9.17
CA ASP A 98 -24.44 -11.23 9.46
C ASP A 98 -24.60 -12.35 8.41
N ARG A 99 -24.44 -12.00 7.11
CA ARG A 99 -24.50 -12.98 6.00
C ARG A 99 -23.39 -14.03 6.10
N GLU A 100 -22.20 -13.64 6.51
CA GLU A 100 -21.07 -14.56 6.71
C GLU A 100 -21.32 -15.50 7.90
N ALA A 101 -21.85 -14.98 9.01
CA ALA A 101 -22.19 -15.77 10.18
C ALA A 101 -23.28 -16.81 9.87
N ASP A 102 -24.32 -16.43 9.13
CA ASP A 102 -25.37 -17.35 8.67
C ASP A 102 -24.82 -18.43 7.73
N ARG A 103 -23.90 -18.06 6.83
CA ARG A 103 -23.26 -19.01 5.92
C ARG A 103 -22.38 -20.02 6.67
N ALA A 104 -21.61 -19.57 7.66
CA ALA A 104 -20.79 -20.43 8.48
C ALA A 104 -21.64 -21.43 9.28
N THR A 105 -22.72 -20.94 9.91
CA THR A 105 -23.66 -21.77 10.69
C THR A 105 -24.37 -22.82 9.84
N ASN A 106 -24.81 -22.45 8.63
CA ASN A 106 -25.47 -23.38 7.71
C ASN A 106 -24.51 -24.44 7.14
N GLN A 107 -23.23 -24.10 6.96
CA GLN A 107 -22.23 -25.06 6.50
C GLN A 107 -21.89 -26.10 7.58
N GLU A 108 -21.77 -25.70 8.85
CA GLU A 108 -21.54 -26.61 9.98
C GLU A 108 -22.70 -27.59 10.19
N ASN A 109 -23.95 -27.12 10.11
CA ASN A 109 -25.14 -27.98 10.24
C ASN A 109 -25.36 -28.95 9.07
N SER A 110 -24.73 -28.71 7.92
CA SER A 110 -24.80 -29.60 6.74
C SER A 110 -23.73 -30.72 6.76
N ALA A 111 -22.72 -30.59 7.63
CA ALA A 111 -21.61 -31.53 7.76
C ALA A 111 -21.74 -32.49 8.95
N ALA A 112 -22.78 -32.33 9.78
CA ALA A 112 -23.15 -33.18 10.91
C ALA A 112 -24.33 -34.10 10.57
#